data_AF-U2RNL4-F1
#
_entry.id   AF-U2RNL4-F1
#
_cell.length_a   1.000
_cell.length_b   1.000
_cell.length_c   1.000
_cell.angle_alpha   90.00
_cell.angle_beta   90.00
_cell.angle_gamma   90.00
#
_symmetry.space_group_name_H-M   'P 1'
#
loop_
_entity.id
_entity.type
_entity.pdbx_description
1 polymer ?
#
loop_
_entity_poly.entity_id
_entity_poly.type
_entity_poly.pdbx_seq_one_letter_code
_entity_poly.pdbx_strand_id
1 'polypeptide(L)'
;GARVACRTATELGAAGVVCLAFPLHPPGRPEKSRLDELLLPDVPVLVLQGDRDTFGTAETVAAEAAARDGVRVVAVPGADHGMKTLKSSPLGAAAVRELIGSTVAGFVDEVVGRGA
;
A
#
# COMPACT_ATOMS: atom_id res chain seq x y z
N GLY A 1 -4.41 10.08 -2.77
CA GLY A 1 -3.72 9.36 -3.84
C GLY A 1 -4.26 7.95 -3.97
N ALA A 2 -3.82 7.04 -3.09
CA ALA A 2 -4.09 5.59 -3.14
C ALA A 2 -5.54 5.20 -3.54
N ARG A 3 -6.55 5.71 -2.81
CA ARG A 3 -7.96 5.44 -3.13
C ARG A 3 -8.37 5.80 -4.55
N VAL A 4 -7.95 6.98 -5.03
CA VAL A 4 -8.27 7.42 -6.39
C VAL A 4 -7.57 6.52 -7.40
N ALA A 5 -6.30 6.19 -7.17
CA ALA A 5 -5.55 5.29 -8.04
C ALA A 5 -6.24 3.92 -8.17
N CYS A 6 -6.74 3.34 -7.07
CA CYS A 6 -7.50 2.09 -7.13
C CYS A 6 -8.81 2.23 -7.93
N ARG A 7 -9.57 3.29 -7.68
CA ARG A 7 -10.87 3.52 -8.35
C ARG A 7 -10.76 3.75 -9.86
N THR A 8 -9.64 4.32 -10.32
CA THR A 8 -9.45 4.69 -11.73
C THR A 8 -8.57 3.73 -12.51
N ALA A 9 -7.94 2.74 -11.86
CA ALA A 9 -6.92 1.89 -12.47
C ALA A 9 -7.40 1.20 -13.75
N THR A 10 -8.55 0.54 -13.68
CA THR A 10 -9.14 -0.21 -14.80
C THR A 10 -9.55 0.73 -15.94
N GLU A 11 -10.22 1.84 -15.65
CA GLU A 11 -10.68 2.81 -16.66
C GLU A 11 -9.49 3.45 -17.41
N LEU A 12 -8.38 3.70 -16.73
CA LEU A 12 -7.18 4.27 -17.32
C LEU A 12 -6.27 3.22 -17.98
N GLY A 13 -6.61 1.93 -17.91
CA GLY A 13 -5.77 0.85 -18.44
C GLY A 13 -4.41 0.76 -17.75
N ALA A 14 -4.35 1.03 -16.44
CA ALA A 14 -3.10 0.98 -15.68
C ALA A 14 -2.55 -0.46 -15.63
N ALA A 15 -1.23 -0.63 -15.77
CA ALA A 15 -0.58 -1.95 -15.66
C ALA A 15 -0.51 -2.47 -14.21
N GLY A 16 -0.63 -1.58 -13.22
CA GLY A 16 -0.59 -1.90 -11.80
C GLY A 16 -0.84 -0.64 -10.96
N VAL A 17 -1.10 -0.84 -9.66
CA VAL A 17 -1.40 0.25 -8.72
C VAL A 17 -0.41 0.24 -7.57
N VAL A 18 0.17 1.40 -7.26
CA VAL A 18 0.99 1.60 -6.05
C VAL A 18 0.22 2.46 -5.06
N CYS A 19 -0.01 1.92 -3.87
CA CYS A 19 -0.62 2.59 -2.73
C CYS A 19 0.44 2.86 -1.67
N LEU A 20 0.80 4.12 -1.47
CA LEU A 20 1.54 4.54 -0.29
C LEU A 20 0.53 4.94 0.79
N ALA A 21 0.49 4.15 1.86
CA ALA A 21 -0.48 4.23 2.94
C ALA A 21 -1.95 4.24 2.51
N PHE A 22 -2.50 3.06 2.20
CA PHE A 22 -3.93 2.96 1.89
C PHE A 22 -4.77 3.20 3.15
N PRO A 23 -5.71 4.16 3.16
CA PRO A 23 -6.46 4.49 4.36
C PRO A 23 -7.62 3.51 4.58
N LEU A 24 -7.32 2.27 4.97
CA LEU A 24 -8.29 1.17 5.06
C LEU A 24 -9.49 1.52 5.96
N HIS A 25 -9.23 2.04 7.16
CA HIS A 25 -10.24 2.54 8.09
C HIS A 25 -9.98 4.02 8.40
N PRO A 26 -11.00 4.85 8.63
CA PRO A 26 -10.80 6.13 9.27
C PRO A 26 -10.26 5.96 10.71
N PRO A 27 -9.37 6.83 11.20
CA PRO A 27 -8.85 6.75 12.56
C PRO A 27 -9.97 6.80 13.60
N GLY A 28 -9.94 5.87 14.56
CA GLY A 28 -10.97 5.74 15.58
C GLY A 28 -12.32 5.21 15.07
N ARG A 29 -12.38 4.71 13.83
CA ARG A 29 -13.59 4.15 13.19
C ARG A 29 -13.29 2.80 12.51
N PRO A 30 -12.81 1.78 13.24
CA PRO A 30 -12.43 0.49 12.64
C PRO A 30 -13.61 -0.23 11.96
N GLU A 31 -14.85 0.06 12.36
CA GLU A 31 -16.07 -0.50 11.75
C GLU A 31 -16.30 -0.04 10.31
N LYS A 32 -15.68 1.07 9.89
CA LYS A 32 -15.81 1.59 8.53
C LYS A 32 -14.61 1.13 7.70
N SER A 33 -14.81 0.15 6.84
CA SER A 33 -13.77 -0.33 5.93
C SER A 33 -13.89 0.28 4.54
N ARG A 34 -12.74 0.51 3.90
CA ARG A 34 -12.57 0.86 2.49
C ARG A 34 -11.94 -0.28 1.70
N LEU A 35 -11.98 -1.50 2.24
CA LEU A 35 -11.45 -2.70 1.60
C LEU A 35 -11.99 -2.85 0.19
N ASP A 36 -13.30 -2.66 -0.03
CA ASP A 36 -13.90 -2.75 -1.36
C ASP A 36 -13.20 -1.86 -2.38
N GLU A 37 -12.77 -0.65 -1.99
CA GLU A 37 -12.01 0.24 -2.88
C GLU A 37 -10.60 -0.29 -3.17
N LEU A 38 -9.93 -0.88 -2.19
CA LEU A 38 -8.60 -1.48 -2.37
C LEU A 38 -8.65 -2.69 -3.33
N LEU A 39 -9.77 -3.42 -3.32
CA LEU A 39 -9.97 -4.61 -4.14
C LEU A 39 -10.57 -4.31 -5.54
N LEU A 40 -10.93 -3.06 -5.83
CA LEU A 40 -11.47 -2.65 -7.13
C LEU A 40 -10.55 -2.98 -8.33
N PRO A 41 -9.22 -2.73 -8.27
CA PRO A 41 -8.35 -2.99 -9.41
C PRO A 41 -8.35 -4.47 -9.81
N ASP A 42 -8.50 -4.71 -11.11
CA ASP A 42 -8.30 -6.00 -11.75
C ASP A 42 -6.83 -6.29 -12.10
N VAL A 43 -5.95 -5.33 -11.85
CA VAL A 43 -4.50 -5.38 -12.05
C VAL A 43 -3.74 -5.52 -10.73
N PRO A 44 -2.45 -5.93 -10.74
CA PRO A 44 -1.66 -6.04 -9.52
C PRO A 44 -1.64 -4.75 -8.70
N VAL A 45 -1.77 -4.89 -7.38
CA VAL A 45 -1.76 -3.79 -6.41
C VAL A 45 -0.63 -4.01 -5.41
N LEU A 46 0.25 -3.03 -5.29
CA LEU A 46 1.26 -2.94 -4.24
C LEU A 46 0.82 -1.93 -3.20
N VAL A 47 0.75 -2.33 -1.93
CA VAL A 47 0.53 -1.44 -0.80
C VAL A 47 1.78 -1.38 0.05
N LEU A 48 2.40 -0.20 0.18
CA LEU A 48 3.39 0.04 1.22
C LEU A 48 2.69 0.71 2.40
N GLN A 49 2.68 0.03 3.54
CA GLN A 49 1.90 0.44 4.69
C GLN A 49 2.75 0.56 5.95
N GLY A 50 2.52 1.61 6.74
CA GLY A 50 3.19 1.77 8.03
C GLY A 50 2.63 0.83 9.09
N ASP A 51 3.49 0.23 9.92
CA ASP A 51 3.04 -0.63 11.03
C ASP A 51 2.27 0.13 12.11
N ARG A 52 2.46 1.45 12.16
CA ARG A 52 1.80 2.35 13.12
C ARG A 52 0.77 3.24 12.43
N ASP A 53 0.36 2.91 11.20
CA ASP A 53 -0.66 3.68 10.51
C ASP A 53 -2.02 3.54 11.23
N THR A 54 -2.52 4.65 11.75
CA THR A 54 -3.81 4.74 12.44
C THR A 54 -5.02 4.58 11.50
N PHE A 55 -4.81 4.60 10.18
CA PHE A 55 -5.81 4.26 9.19
C PHE A 55 -5.84 2.75 8.86
N GLY A 56 -5.03 1.94 9.52
CA GLY A 56 -4.93 0.49 9.31
C GLY A 56 -3.47 0.10 9.16
N THR A 57 -2.97 -0.71 10.10
CA THR A 57 -1.56 -1.12 10.10
C THR A 57 -1.28 -2.04 8.91
N ALA A 58 0.01 -2.22 8.57
CA ALA A 58 0.40 -3.18 7.52
C ALA A 58 -0.17 -4.57 7.77
N GLU A 59 -0.19 -5.02 9.02
CA GLU A 59 -0.80 -6.29 9.43
C GLU A 59 -2.31 -6.31 9.17
N THR A 60 -3.05 -5.27 9.57
CA THR A 60 -4.50 -5.20 9.32
C THR A 60 -4.82 -5.19 7.83
N VAL A 61 -4.09 -4.41 7.03
CA VAL A 61 -4.30 -4.37 5.58
C VAL A 61 -4.01 -5.71 4.93
N ALA A 62 -2.92 -6.37 5.32
CA ALA A 62 -2.59 -7.70 4.81
C ALA A 62 -3.65 -8.73 5.18
N ALA A 63 -4.13 -8.72 6.43
CA ALA A 63 -5.15 -9.65 6.91
C ALA A 63 -6.50 -9.47 6.19
N GLU A 64 -6.97 -8.23 6.04
CA GLU A 64 -8.27 -7.96 5.40
C GLU A 64 -8.23 -8.17 3.87
N ALA A 65 -7.09 -7.88 3.22
CA ALA A 65 -6.93 -8.10 1.79
C ALA A 65 -6.59 -9.55 1.41
N ALA A 66 -6.32 -10.43 2.37
CA ALA A 66 -5.80 -11.78 2.14
C ALA A 66 -6.69 -12.66 1.25
N ALA A 67 -7.99 -12.37 1.16
CA ALA A 67 -8.94 -13.12 0.34
C ALA A 67 -8.80 -12.85 -1.17
N ARG A 68 -8.04 -11.81 -1.57
CA ARG A 68 -7.87 -11.41 -2.97
C ARG A 68 -6.42 -11.58 -3.42
N ASP A 69 -6.21 -12.51 -4.33
CA ASP A 69 -4.95 -12.60 -5.07
C ASP A 69 -4.67 -11.29 -5.81
N GLY A 70 -3.40 -10.89 -5.90
CA GLY A 70 -2.95 -9.70 -6.62
C GLY A 70 -2.77 -8.45 -5.76
N VAL A 71 -3.10 -8.49 -4.47
CA VAL A 71 -2.73 -7.44 -3.51
C VAL A 71 -1.50 -7.87 -2.72
N ARG A 72 -0.38 -7.17 -2.92
CA ARG A 72 0.87 -7.36 -2.17
C ARG A 72 1.03 -6.23 -1.16
N VAL A 73 1.07 -6.57 0.13
CA VAL A 73 1.30 -5.61 1.21
C VAL A 73 2.74 -5.72 1.69
N VAL A 74 3.44 -4.59 1.77
CA VAL A 74 4.80 -4.47 2.29
C VAL A 74 4.79 -3.51 3.46
N ALA A 75 5.22 -4.00 4.62
CA ALA A 75 5.34 -3.20 5.83
C ALA A 75 6.49 -2.18 5.71
N VAL A 76 6.27 -1.00 6.29
CA VAL A 76 7.29 0.04 6.51
C VAL A 76 7.51 0.15 8.02
N PRO A 77 8.53 -0.54 8.57
CA PRO A 77 8.73 -0.66 10.01
C PRO A 77 8.74 0.66 10.78
N GLY A 78 7.85 0.75 11.76
CA GLY A 78 7.75 1.89 12.67
C GLY A 78 7.19 3.18 12.05
N ALA A 79 6.80 3.16 10.78
CA ALA A 79 6.25 4.30 10.07
C ALA A 79 4.75 4.52 10.39
N ASP A 80 4.33 5.79 10.39
CA ASP A 80 2.94 6.21 10.41
C ASP A 80 2.37 6.38 8.98
N HIS A 81 1.14 6.90 8.88
CA HIS A 81 0.46 7.18 7.60
C HIS A 81 1.28 8.09 6.66
N GLY A 82 2.10 8.98 7.21
CA GLY A 82 2.95 9.90 6.46
C GLY A 82 4.34 9.33 6.14
N MET A 83 4.55 8.03 6.35
CA MET A 83 5.85 7.36 6.25
C MET A 83 6.92 7.91 7.21
N LYS A 84 6.49 8.56 8.30
CA LYS A 84 7.41 9.06 9.32
C LYS A 84 7.61 7.99 10.39
N THR A 85 8.87 7.71 10.70
CA THR A 85 9.23 6.75 11.73
C THR A 85 9.47 7.43 13.08
N LEU A 86 9.28 6.68 14.17
CA LEU A 86 9.71 7.13 15.49
C LEU A 86 11.23 7.30 15.51
N LYS A 87 11.73 8.17 16.39
CA LYS A 87 13.19 8.31 16.64
C LYS A 87 13.84 6.99 17.07
N SER A 88 13.09 6.11 17.73
CA SER A 88 13.52 4.78 18.17
C SER A 88 13.35 3.69 17.11
N SER A 89 12.80 4.01 15.94
CA SER A 89 12.62 3.03 14.86
C SER A 89 13.98 2.56 14.35
N PRO A 90 14.14 1.27 14.00
CA PRO A 90 15.34 0.78 13.32
C PRO A 90 15.55 1.42 11.95
N LEU A 91 14.50 1.98 11.34
CA LEU A 91 14.56 2.68 10.06
C LEU A 91 14.44 4.19 10.23
N GLY A 92 15.49 4.90 9.81
CA GLY A 92 15.44 6.35 9.63
C GLY A 92 14.83 6.76 8.27
N ALA A 93 14.58 8.04 8.09
CA ALA A 93 13.90 8.55 6.89
C ALA A 93 14.60 8.21 5.55
N ALA A 94 15.93 8.13 5.53
CA ALA A 94 16.67 7.72 4.34
C ALA A 94 16.43 6.25 3.98
N ALA A 95 16.47 5.37 4.98
CA ALA A 95 16.21 3.93 4.79
C ALA A 95 14.74 3.67 4.39
N VAL A 96 13.79 4.43 4.93
CA VAL A 96 12.38 4.38 4.50
C VAL A 96 12.24 4.78 3.03
N ARG A 97 12.90 5.86 2.60
CA ARG A 97 12.89 6.28 1.18
C ARG A 97 13.49 5.20 0.27
N GLU A 98 14.59 4.59 0.68
CA GLU A 98 15.23 3.51 -0.08
C GLU A 98 14.32 2.28 -0.18
N LEU A 99 13.70 1.86 0.93
CA LEU A 99 12.74 0.76 0.94
C LEU A 99 11.58 1.03 -0.01
N ILE A 100 10.98 2.22 0.06
CA ILE A 100 9.87 2.61 -0.83
C ILE A 100 10.34 2.63 -2.28
N GLY A 101 11.46 3.30 -2.57
CA GLY A 101 11.98 3.45 -3.93
C GLY A 101 12.30 2.12 -4.60
N SER A 102 13.09 1.28 -3.94
CA SER A 102 13.49 -0.04 -4.45
C SER A 102 12.29 -0.99 -4.62
N THR A 103 11.35 -1.00 -3.66
CA THR A 103 10.16 -1.85 -3.72
C THR A 103 9.23 -1.42 -4.87
N VAL A 104 9.03 -0.12 -5.06
CA VAL A 104 8.23 0.42 -6.16
C VAL A 104 8.91 0.16 -7.51
N ALA A 105 10.22 0.37 -7.62
CA ALA A 105 10.96 0.11 -8.86
C ALA A 105 10.84 -1.37 -9.27
N GLY A 106 11.09 -2.30 -8.34
CA GLY A 106 10.96 -3.73 -8.62
C GLY A 106 9.54 -4.12 -9.02
N PHE A 107 8.52 -3.54 -8.37
CA PHE A 107 7.13 -3.77 -8.77
C PHE A 107 6.83 -3.22 -10.18
N VAL A 108 7.34 -2.05 -10.53
CA VAL A 108 7.20 -1.48 -11.89
C VAL A 108 7.83 -2.41 -12.92
N ASP A 109 9.04 -2.91 -12.67
CA ASP A 109 9.72 -3.86 -13.57
C ASP A 109 8.90 -5.17 -13.72
N GLU A 110 8.35 -5.68 -12.61
CA GLU A 110 7.49 -6.87 -12.60
C GLU A 110 6.22 -6.70 -13.44
N VAL A 111 5.53 -5.55 -13.36
CA VAL A 111 4.24 -5.35 -14.05
C VAL A 111 4.42 -4.90 -15.50
N VAL A 112 5.44 -4.10 -15.81
CA VAL A 112 5.73 -3.66 -17.19
C VAL A 112 6.36 -4.79 -17.99
N GLY A 113 7.21 -5.61 -17.38
CA GLY A 113 7.81 -6.78 -18.03
C GLY A 113 6.83 -7.92 -18.35
N ARG A 114 5.64 -7.94 -17.73
CA ARG A 114 4.57 -8.91 -18.03
C ARG A 114 3.70 -8.55 -19.24
N GLY A 115 3.83 -7.32 -19.76
CA GLY A 115 3.08 -6.83 -20.91
C GLY A 115 3.84 -6.81 -22.24
N ALA A 116 5.08 -7.32 -22.27
CA ALA A 116 5.94 -7.41 -23.45
C ALA A 116 5.94 -8.81 -24.09
#